data_AF-A0A8H6UD89-F1
#
_entry.id   AF-A0A8H6UD89-F1
#
_cell.length_a   1.000
_cell.length_b   1.000
_cell.length_c   1.000
_cell.angle_alpha   90.00
_cell.angle_beta   90.00
_cell.angle_gamma   90.00
#
_symmetry.space_group_name_H-M   'P 1'
#
loop_
_entity.id
_entity.type
_entity.pdbx_description
1 polymer ?
#
loop_
_entity_poly.entity_id
_entity_poly.type
_entity_poly.pdbx_seq_one_letter_code
_entity_poly.pdbx_strand_id
1 'polypeptide(L)'
;MSTYQNPSNERVALYAALQEQTDLLNEHPEEAEIITQAMKDIEEINELLAALEQEEAHDPQLCLSPILETLTSPQLQTDGPSCPPTPGGYADDSDADTDANGSDRDEDELNDHLRERFCNHECDHESCRLANEHCDIMASATGVPQEHPQTIEAREDEPLLGGPGAVTQGDSDPIYRNLIKGTASVAQCGIFLLTALIWAGIFSHPLIFFSAHPLLNSSAILLQVQAALILQPTTTPQQKLLGTRIHYSLQAISLAAFATAFIIIEINKGDHSRLTSPHSVFGLITYICIILQALLGLVQYFFPVTILGSADAGKRLYKYHRHLGYTVLVLELATVAAATQTTYNVNVLHIPLWGVLVAAVLVVAGVGARIKKHRLGY
;
A
#
# COMPACT_ATOMS: atom_id res chain seq x y z
N MET A 1 22.97 18.34 8.91
CA MET A 1 23.31 16.97 9.35
C MET A 1 22.32 16.03 8.69
N SER A 2 22.79 14.96 8.02
CA SER A 2 21.92 13.98 7.36
C SER A 2 21.99 12.65 8.09
N THR A 3 20.87 12.21 8.68
CA THR A 3 20.69 10.88 9.29
C THR A 3 19.87 9.97 8.37
N TYR A 4 20.22 9.98 7.08
CA TYR A 4 19.61 9.13 6.06
C TYR A 4 20.08 7.66 6.25
N GLN A 5 19.45 6.95 7.18
CA GLN A 5 19.71 5.52 7.39
C GLN A 5 19.42 4.73 6.11
N ASN A 6 20.38 3.92 5.69
CA ASN A 6 20.29 3.13 4.48
C ASN A 6 19.24 2.00 4.65
N PRO A 7 18.28 1.80 3.73
CA PRO A 7 17.32 0.69 3.80
C PRO A 7 17.95 -0.71 3.74
N SER A 8 19.27 -0.85 3.47
CA SER A 8 19.99 -2.09 3.83
C SER A 8 19.84 -2.45 5.31
N ASN A 9 19.92 -1.45 6.19
CA ASN A 9 19.97 -1.65 7.64
C ASN A 9 18.57 -1.95 8.20
N GLU A 10 17.52 -1.37 7.61
CA GLU A 10 16.13 -1.72 7.90
C GLU A 10 15.84 -3.17 7.55
N ARG A 11 16.36 -3.66 6.40
CA ARG A 11 16.21 -5.06 5.99
C ARG A 11 16.97 -6.03 6.89
N VAL A 12 18.19 -5.69 7.31
CA VAL A 12 18.95 -6.49 8.30
C VAL A 12 18.22 -6.55 9.64
N ALA A 13 17.66 -5.44 10.12
CA ALA A 13 16.86 -5.41 11.35
C ALA A 13 15.56 -6.23 11.23
N LEU A 14 14.91 -6.21 10.05
CA LEU A 14 13.71 -7.00 9.78
C LEU A 14 14.00 -8.50 9.70
N TYR A 15 15.10 -8.90 9.05
CA TYR A 15 15.56 -10.31 9.08
C TYR A 15 15.90 -10.76 10.50
N ALA A 16 16.56 -9.93 11.31
CA ALA A 16 16.85 -10.25 12.70
C ALA A 16 15.57 -10.45 13.53
N ALA A 17 14.56 -9.59 13.37
CA ALA A 17 13.27 -9.72 14.06
C ALA A 17 12.46 -10.94 13.59
N LEU A 18 12.50 -11.27 12.29
CA LEU A 18 11.88 -12.49 11.76
C LEU A 18 12.58 -13.75 12.27
N GLN A 19 13.91 -13.73 12.39
CA GLN A 19 14.68 -14.84 12.97
C GLN A 19 14.38 -14.98 14.46
N GLU A 20 14.41 -13.89 15.24
CA GLU A 20 14.05 -13.89 16.67
C GLU A 20 12.63 -14.44 16.90
N GLN A 21 11.66 -14.05 16.08
CA GLN A 21 10.30 -14.60 16.13
C GLN A 21 10.25 -16.10 15.77
N THR A 22 11.08 -16.55 14.82
CA THR A 22 11.18 -17.96 14.42
C THR A 22 11.85 -18.80 15.51
N ASP A 23 12.89 -18.28 16.15
CA ASP A 23 13.61 -18.94 17.24
C ASP A 23 12.70 -19.09 18.48
N LEU A 24 11.94 -18.05 18.84
CA LEU A 24 10.93 -18.09 19.89
C LEU A 24 9.78 -19.08 19.61
N LEU A 25 9.42 -19.30 18.34
CA LEU A 25 8.46 -20.34 17.95
C LEU A 25 9.05 -21.75 18.12
N ASN A 26 10.35 -21.92 17.86
CA ASN A 26 11.04 -23.20 18.01
C ASN A 26 11.27 -23.62 19.47
N GLU A 27 11.28 -22.68 20.43
CA GLU A 27 11.41 -22.99 21.87
C GLU A 27 10.14 -23.61 22.50
N HIS A 28 9.00 -23.63 21.79
CA HIS A 28 7.70 -24.10 22.32
C HIS A 28 7.04 -25.20 21.44
N PRO A 29 7.66 -26.40 21.33
CA PRO A 29 7.26 -27.41 20.35
C PRO A 29 5.91 -28.12 20.61
N GLU A 30 5.28 -27.99 21.79
CA GLU A 30 4.03 -28.72 22.10
C GLU A 30 2.76 -28.10 21.46
N GLU A 31 2.83 -26.88 20.91
CA GLU A 31 1.73 -26.27 20.12
C GLU A 31 1.98 -26.30 18.60
N ALA A 32 3.08 -26.94 18.16
CA ALA A 32 3.64 -26.74 16.82
C ALA A 32 2.86 -27.33 15.65
N GLU A 33 1.96 -28.31 15.84
CA GLU A 33 1.37 -29.09 14.72
C GLU A 33 0.59 -28.24 13.71
N ILE A 34 -0.16 -27.23 14.17
CA ILE A 34 -0.90 -26.29 13.29
C ILE A 34 0.06 -25.35 12.55
N ILE A 35 1.15 -24.92 13.20
CA ILE A 35 2.15 -24.02 12.63
C ILE A 35 3.04 -24.78 11.64
N THR A 36 3.37 -26.04 11.92
CA THR A 36 4.09 -26.94 11.01
C THR A 36 3.32 -27.19 9.72
N GLN A 37 1.99 -27.22 9.73
CA GLN A 37 1.24 -27.28 8.47
C GLN A 37 1.38 -25.98 7.68
N ALA A 38 1.22 -24.81 8.30
CA ALA A 38 1.41 -23.52 7.60
C ALA A 38 2.87 -23.32 7.11
N MET A 39 3.86 -23.87 7.82
CA MET A 39 5.26 -23.88 7.38
C MET A 39 5.50 -24.88 6.24
N LYS A 40 4.84 -26.05 6.25
CA LYS A 40 4.85 -26.99 5.11
C LYS A 40 4.22 -26.38 3.86
N ASP A 41 3.11 -25.66 4.00
CA ASP A 41 2.47 -24.97 2.86
C ASP A 41 3.43 -23.93 2.24
N ILE A 42 4.30 -23.31 3.05
CA ILE A 42 5.37 -22.40 2.61
C ILE A 42 6.57 -23.16 2.03
N GLU A 43 6.94 -24.31 2.60
CA GLU A 43 8.04 -25.15 2.14
C GLU A 43 7.70 -25.82 0.79
N GLU A 44 6.47 -26.28 0.59
CA GLU A 44 5.93 -26.78 -0.68
C GLU A 44 5.90 -25.69 -1.76
N ILE A 45 5.59 -24.43 -1.39
CA ILE A 45 5.74 -23.27 -2.29
C ILE A 45 7.22 -23.02 -2.65
N ASN A 46 8.15 -23.21 -1.72
CA ASN A 46 9.59 -23.07 -1.99
C ASN A 46 10.14 -24.24 -2.84
N GLU A 47 9.67 -25.48 -2.64
CA GLU A 47 10.01 -26.61 -3.51
C GLU A 47 9.44 -26.44 -4.93
N LEU A 48 8.22 -25.89 -5.08
CA LEU A 48 7.66 -25.51 -6.38
C LEU A 48 8.48 -24.41 -7.06
N LEU A 49 8.98 -23.42 -6.32
CA LEU A 49 9.91 -22.41 -6.84
C LEU A 49 11.25 -23.04 -7.28
N ALA A 50 11.84 -23.90 -6.45
CA ALA A 50 13.09 -24.58 -6.79
C ALA A 50 12.95 -25.57 -7.96
N ALA A 51 11.78 -26.16 -8.16
CA ALA A 51 11.48 -27.00 -9.33
C ALA A 51 11.43 -26.16 -10.61
N LEU A 52 10.83 -24.96 -10.56
CA LEU A 52 10.82 -24.02 -11.70
C LEU A 52 12.24 -23.50 -12.03
N GLU A 53 13.08 -23.23 -11.02
CA GLU A 53 14.49 -22.89 -11.24
C GLU A 53 15.29 -24.04 -11.89
N GLN A 54 14.94 -25.31 -11.61
CA GLN A 54 15.58 -26.46 -12.26
C GLN A 54 15.08 -26.72 -13.69
N GLU A 55 13.83 -26.37 -14.02
CA GLU A 55 13.31 -26.47 -15.38
C GLU A 55 13.95 -25.41 -16.31
N GLU A 56 14.28 -24.21 -15.80
CA GLU A 56 15.08 -23.21 -16.55
C GLU A 56 16.57 -23.61 -16.67
N ALA A 57 17.08 -24.47 -15.78
CA ALA A 57 18.47 -24.93 -15.79
C ALA A 57 18.78 -26.11 -16.74
N HIS A 58 17.77 -26.68 -17.43
CA HIS A 58 17.96 -27.82 -18.34
C HIS A 58 17.44 -27.58 -19.77
N ASP A 59 18.36 -27.11 -20.62
CA ASP A 59 18.24 -26.77 -22.06
C ASP A 59 17.79 -25.33 -22.42
N PRO A 60 18.74 -24.36 -22.41
CA PRO A 60 18.52 -22.99 -22.90
C PRO A 60 18.37 -22.85 -24.43
N GLN A 61 18.33 -23.93 -25.23
CA GLN A 61 18.30 -23.86 -26.71
C GLN A 61 17.00 -24.34 -27.36
N LEU A 62 16.08 -25.00 -26.64
CA LEU A 62 14.87 -25.60 -27.24
C LEU A 62 13.63 -24.70 -27.30
N CYS A 63 13.64 -23.49 -26.71
CA CYS A 63 12.50 -22.55 -26.72
C CYS A 63 12.58 -21.39 -27.74
N LEU A 64 13.54 -21.40 -28.68
CA LEU A 64 13.71 -20.33 -29.68
C LEU A 64 13.29 -20.69 -31.13
N SER A 65 12.70 -21.87 -31.33
CA SER A 65 12.46 -22.48 -32.64
C SER A 65 11.01 -22.51 -33.21
N PRO A 66 10.06 -21.67 -32.76
CA PRO A 66 8.86 -21.38 -33.57
C PRO A 66 8.70 -19.91 -33.98
N ILE A 67 9.34 -18.96 -33.29
CA ILE A 67 9.09 -17.52 -33.49
C ILE A 67 10.03 -16.90 -34.53
N LEU A 68 11.28 -17.40 -34.65
CA LEU A 68 12.29 -16.75 -35.50
C LEU A 68 12.25 -17.16 -36.98
N GLU A 69 11.67 -18.32 -37.34
CA GLU A 69 11.50 -18.73 -38.75
C GLU A 69 10.42 -17.91 -39.49
N THR A 70 9.52 -17.22 -38.77
CA THR A 70 8.40 -16.47 -39.37
C THR A 70 8.84 -15.10 -39.94
N LEU A 71 10.05 -14.62 -39.64
CA LEU A 71 10.49 -13.24 -39.95
C LEU A 71 11.68 -13.11 -40.92
N THR A 72 12.29 -14.22 -41.37
CA THR A 72 13.42 -14.16 -42.33
C THR A 72 13.40 -15.26 -43.39
N SER A 73 12.90 -14.96 -44.58
CA SER A 73 13.23 -15.67 -45.84
C SER A 73 12.96 -14.78 -47.08
N PRO A 74 13.95 -14.52 -47.95
CA PRO A 74 13.81 -13.62 -49.12
C PRO A 74 13.63 -14.36 -50.47
N GLN A 75 13.67 -13.59 -51.57
CA GLN A 75 13.42 -13.95 -53.00
C GLN A 75 11.91 -13.97 -53.36
N LEU A 76 11.45 -13.53 -54.54
CA LEU A 76 12.11 -13.19 -55.82
C LEU A 76 11.29 -12.04 -56.51
N GLN A 77 11.77 -10.80 -56.64
CA GLN A 77 12.51 -10.18 -57.78
C GLN A 77 11.63 -9.57 -58.91
N THR A 78 12.16 -8.55 -59.62
CA THR A 78 11.56 -7.73 -60.74
C THR A 78 10.45 -6.73 -60.31
N ASP A 79 10.33 -5.49 -60.83
CA ASP A 79 11.17 -4.72 -61.79
C ASP A 79 10.92 -3.18 -61.68
N GLY A 80 11.88 -2.35 -62.13
CA GLY A 80 11.62 -1.02 -62.72
C GLY A 80 11.44 0.23 -61.81
N PRO A 81 12.03 1.41 -62.14
CA PRO A 81 11.91 2.64 -61.34
C PRO A 81 11.14 3.81 -62.02
N SER A 82 10.43 4.64 -61.23
CA SER A 82 10.02 6.01 -61.64
C SER A 82 9.54 6.90 -60.48
N CYS A 83 9.79 8.21 -60.56
CA CYS A 83 9.27 9.31 -59.72
C CYS A 83 8.95 10.54 -60.62
N PRO A 84 8.26 11.61 -60.14
CA PRO A 84 7.47 11.78 -58.92
C PRO A 84 5.95 11.68 -59.29
N PRO A 85 5.03 12.69 -59.28
CA PRO A 85 5.02 14.12 -58.88
C PRO A 85 4.06 14.45 -57.69
N THR A 86 3.98 15.73 -57.31
CA THR A 86 2.90 16.32 -56.47
C THR A 86 1.75 16.87 -57.32
N PRO A 87 0.51 16.89 -56.79
CA PRO A 87 -0.08 18.13 -56.22
C PRO A 87 -0.86 17.86 -54.90
N GLY A 88 -1.45 18.83 -54.18
CA GLY A 88 -1.41 20.30 -54.32
C GLY A 88 -2.77 21.00 -54.26
N GLY A 89 -3.21 21.43 -53.07
CA GLY A 89 -4.20 22.53 -52.87
C GLY A 89 -5.53 22.19 -52.17
N TYR A 90 -5.93 23.09 -51.25
CA TYR A 90 -7.26 23.33 -50.64
C TYR A 90 -7.95 22.13 -49.90
N ALA A 91 -8.18 22.14 -48.58
CA ALA A 91 -8.86 23.09 -47.66
C ALA A 91 -10.38 22.89 -47.55
N ASP A 92 -10.86 22.53 -46.36
CA ASP A 92 -11.89 23.27 -45.60
C ASP A 92 -11.84 22.85 -44.10
N ASP A 93 -12.52 23.60 -43.22
CA ASP A 93 -12.42 23.49 -41.74
C ASP A 93 -13.39 22.48 -41.09
N SER A 94 -12.97 21.87 -39.95
CA SER A 94 -13.87 21.47 -38.85
C SER A 94 -13.09 21.17 -37.56
N ASP A 95 -13.41 21.85 -36.45
CA ASP A 95 -12.69 21.76 -35.18
C ASP A 95 -12.87 20.42 -34.43
N ALA A 96 -11.78 19.92 -33.82
CA ALA A 96 -11.81 18.76 -32.92
C ALA A 96 -10.59 18.75 -31.96
N ASP A 97 -10.47 19.76 -31.08
CA ASP A 97 -9.38 19.84 -30.09
C ASP A 97 -9.45 18.69 -29.06
N THR A 98 -8.68 17.63 -29.27
CA THR A 98 -8.38 16.60 -28.25
C THR A 98 -6.99 16.82 -27.66
N ASP A 99 -6.84 17.89 -26.90
CA ASP A 99 -5.59 18.28 -26.24
C ASP A 99 -5.32 17.42 -24.99
N ALA A 100 -5.08 16.13 -25.21
CA ALA A 100 -4.78 15.14 -24.17
C ALA A 100 -3.32 15.22 -23.69
N ASN A 101 -2.85 16.42 -23.34
CA ASN A 101 -1.46 16.72 -22.99
C ASN A 101 -1.28 16.99 -21.48
N GLY A 102 -1.73 16.05 -20.65
CA GLY A 102 -1.54 16.10 -19.20
C GLY A 102 -0.10 15.74 -18.83
N SER A 103 0.80 16.72 -18.73
CA SER A 103 2.19 16.47 -18.35
C SER A 103 2.31 16.03 -16.89
N ASP A 104 2.69 14.77 -16.64
CA ASP A 104 3.12 14.31 -15.33
C ASP A 104 4.32 15.14 -14.86
N ARG A 105 4.17 15.82 -13.71
CA ARG A 105 5.27 16.54 -13.02
C ARG A 105 5.49 16.06 -11.58
N ASP A 106 4.47 15.42 -10.98
CA ASP A 106 4.49 14.88 -9.62
C ASP A 106 5.25 13.54 -9.48
N GLU A 107 5.59 12.86 -10.59
CA GLU A 107 6.34 11.60 -10.60
C GLU A 107 7.86 11.83 -10.81
N ASP A 108 8.25 12.86 -11.57
CA ASP A 108 9.66 13.11 -11.92
C ASP A 108 10.51 13.66 -10.77
N GLU A 109 9.93 14.44 -9.85
CA GLU A 109 10.65 14.91 -8.65
C GLU A 109 11.05 13.76 -7.69
N LEU A 110 10.49 12.56 -7.89
CA LEU A 110 10.92 11.33 -7.21
C LEU A 110 11.95 10.53 -8.04
N ASN A 111 12.02 10.73 -9.35
CA ASN A 111 12.96 10.03 -10.25
C ASN A 111 14.38 10.58 -10.09
N ASP A 112 14.58 11.90 -10.04
CA ASP A 112 15.93 12.50 -10.04
C ASP A 112 16.78 12.08 -8.83
N HIS A 113 16.23 12.07 -7.61
CA HIS A 113 16.95 11.61 -6.40
C HIS A 113 17.28 10.10 -6.38
N LEU A 114 16.69 9.28 -7.26
CA LEU A 114 17.14 7.90 -7.50
C LEU A 114 18.12 7.80 -8.67
N ARG A 115 18.07 8.74 -9.62
CA ARG A 115 18.98 8.84 -10.78
C ARG A 115 20.37 9.34 -10.37
N GLU A 116 20.44 10.36 -9.52
CA GLU A 116 21.68 10.80 -8.85
C GLU A 116 22.39 9.64 -8.12
N ARG A 117 21.63 8.62 -7.68
CA ARG A 117 22.13 7.51 -6.89
C ARG A 117 22.92 6.45 -7.68
N PHE A 118 22.93 6.54 -9.01
CA PHE A 118 23.62 5.58 -9.90
C PHE A 118 24.59 6.21 -10.91
N CYS A 119 24.61 7.54 -11.07
CA CYS A 119 25.50 8.24 -12.01
C CYS A 119 26.81 8.75 -11.37
N ASN A 120 27.52 7.90 -10.62
CA ASN A 120 28.88 8.18 -10.16
C ASN A 120 29.92 7.81 -11.25
N HIS A 121 30.13 8.70 -12.21
CA HIS A 121 31.36 8.76 -12.99
C HIS A 121 31.71 10.22 -13.29
N GLU A 122 32.99 10.56 -13.40
CA GLU A 122 33.46 11.94 -13.28
C GLU A 122 32.91 12.91 -14.34
N CYS A 123 32.46 14.08 -13.88
CA CYS A 123 32.31 15.30 -14.67
C CYS A 123 32.79 16.48 -13.83
N ASP A 124 33.57 17.37 -14.44
CA ASP A 124 34.43 18.30 -13.70
C ASP A 124 33.70 19.59 -13.27
N HIS A 125 34.07 20.10 -12.09
CA HIS A 125 33.19 20.93 -11.26
C HIS A 125 33.15 22.42 -11.65
N GLU A 126 33.87 22.80 -12.70
CA GLU A 126 34.13 24.21 -13.05
C GLU A 126 33.24 24.76 -14.19
N SER A 127 32.78 23.91 -15.13
CA SER A 127 32.02 24.38 -16.30
C SER A 127 30.59 24.83 -16.00
N CYS A 128 29.91 24.22 -15.02
CA CYS A 128 28.51 24.58 -14.71
C CYS A 128 28.35 25.96 -14.06
N ARG A 129 29.42 26.57 -13.53
CA ARG A 129 29.34 27.81 -12.76
C ARG A 129 29.12 29.05 -13.64
N LEU A 130 29.70 29.07 -14.84
CA LEU A 130 29.61 30.21 -15.77
C LEU A 130 28.28 30.33 -16.50
N ALA A 131 27.42 29.29 -16.45
CA ALA A 131 26.10 29.31 -17.09
C ALA A 131 25.03 30.09 -16.29
N ASN A 132 25.07 30.01 -14.95
CA ASN A 132 24.06 30.67 -14.10
C ASN A 132 24.28 32.19 -13.95
N GLU A 133 25.53 32.65 -13.83
CA GLU A 133 25.83 34.06 -13.51
C GLU A 133 25.44 35.07 -14.62
N HIS A 134 25.01 34.61 -15.81
CA HIS A 134 24.61 35.46 -16.93
C HIS A 134 23.09 35.70 -17.07
N CYS A 135 22.23 35.01 -16.32
CA CYS A 135 20.77 35.17 -16.42
C CYS A 135 20.21 36.27 -15.49
N ASP A 136 20.76 36.39 -14.28
CA ASP A 136 20.14 37.16 -13.18
C ASP A 136 20.35 38.69 -13.25
N ILE A 137 21.18 39.19 -14.17
CA ILE A 137 21.67 40.60 -14.13
C ILE A 137 20.75 41.59 -14.87
N MET A 138 19.83 41.14 -15.73
CA MET A 138 19.02 42.02 -16.59
C MET A 138 17.57 42.27 -16.14
N ALA A 139 17.18 41.86 -14.92
CA ALA A 139 15.78 41.89 -14.46
C ALA A 139 15.55 42.61 -13.10
N SER A 140 16.20 43.76 -12.87
CA SER A 140 15.91 44.59 -11.68
C SER A 140 16.01 46.10 -11.95
N ALA A 141 14.96 46.67 -12.53
CA ALA A 141 14.86 48.11 -12.83
C ALA A 141 13.50 48.76 -12.49
N THR A 142 12.57 48.01 -11.87
CA THR A 142 11.28 48.53 -11.37
C THR A 142 10.95 47.89 -10.01
N GLY A 143 11.07 48.65 -8.93
CA GLY A 143 10.87 48.17 -7.55
C GLY A 143 9.40 47.99 -7.17
N VAL A 144 8.73 47.00 -7.76
CA VAL A 144 7.38 46.56 -7.37
C VAL A 144 7.40 45.03 -7.22
N PRO A 145 7.12 44.46 -6.03
CA PRO A 145 6.98 43.02 -5.88
C PRO A 145 5.80 42.53 -6.70
N GLN A 146 6.06 41.64 -7.66
CA GLN A 146 5.01 40.99 -8.44
C GLN A 146 4.45 39.80 -7.65
N GLU A 147 3.80 40.07 -6.51
CA GLU A 147 2.80 39.15 -5.99
C GLU A 147 1.69 39.08 -7.04
N HIS A 148 1.78 38.10 -7.93
CA HIS A 148 0.69 37.71 -8.78
C HIS A 148 -0.29 36.95 -7.88
N PRO A 149 -1.50 37.46 -7.60
CA PRO A 149 -2.55 36.60 -7.11
C PRO A 149 -2.79 35.62 -8.26
N GLN A 150 -2.56 34.33 -8.05
CA GLN A 150 -3.28 33.36 -8.86
C GLN A 150 -4.76 33.64 -8.60
N THR A 151 -5.50 33.91 -9.67
CA THR A 151 -6.93 34.19 -9.57
C THR A 151 -7.59 33.06 -8.82
N ILE A 152 -8.27 33.38 -7.72
CA ILE A 152 -9.22 32.45 -7.11
C ILE A 152 -10.45 32.41 -8.03
N GLU A 153 -10.29 31.73 -9.17
CA GLU A 153 -11.41 31.22 -9.95
C GLU A 153 -12.04 30.10 -9.13
N ALA A 154 -12.86 30.50 -8.16
CA ALA A 154 -13.78 29.61 -7.47
C ALA A 154 -14.79 29.10 -8.49
N ARG A 155 -14.44 28.01 -9.19
CA ARG A 155 -15.37 27.25 -10.02
C ARG A 155 -16.54 26.83 -9.13
N GLU A 156 -17.77 27.15 -9.55
CA GLU A 156 -18.97 26.85 -8.76
C GLU A 156 -19.16 25.33 -8.53
N ASP A 157 -18.53 24.51 -9.38
CA ASP A 157 -18.47 23.05 -9.28
C ASP A 157 -17.47 22.51 -8.22
N GLU A 158 -16.52 23.31 -7.73
CA GLU A 158 -15.53 22.83 -6.76
C GLU A 158 -16.10 22.84 -5.33
N PRO A 159 -16.04 21.72 -4.57
CA PRO A 159 -16.66 21.67 -3.25
C PRO A 159 -16.07 22.69 -2.28
N LEU A 160 -16.93 23.44 -1.57
CA LEU A 160 -16.56 24.46 -0.56
C LEU A 160 -15.71 23.95 0.62
N LEU A 161 -15.45 22.64 0.72
CA LEU A 161 -14.61 21.98 1.72
C LEU A 161 -13.37 21.29 1.09
N GLY A 162 -13.12 21.51 -0.19
CA GLY A 162 -12.14 20.79 -1.01
C GLY A 162 -12.61 19.40 -1.46
N GLY A 163 -11.95 18.86 -2.49
CA GLY A 163 -12.17 17.49 -2.94
C GLY A 163 -11.66 16.41 -1.96
N PRO A 164 -12.08 15.14 -2.12
CA PRO A 164 -11.54 14.03 -1.33
C PRO A 164 -10.01 13.96 -1.39
N GLY A 165 -9.36 13.93 -0.22
CA GLY A 165 -7.90 13.94 -0.11
C GLY A 165 -7.20 15.28 -0.39
N ALA A 166 -7.93 16.41 -0.50
CA ALA A 166 -7.34 17.74 -0.72
C ALA A 166 -6.53 18.29 0.48
N VAL A 167 -6.84 17.86 1.70
CA VAL A 167 -6.09 18.25 2.92
C VAL A 167 -4.64 17.73 2.83
N THR A 168 -3.66 18.60 3.00
CA THR A 168 -2.21 18.30 3.00
C THR A 168 -1.56 18.44 4.39
N GLN A 169 -0.42 17.80 4.61
CA GLN A 169 0.46 18.04 5.76
C GLN A 169 1.39 19.23 5.42
N GLY A 170 1.48 20.23 6.32
CA GLY A 170 2.46 21.32 6.14
C GLY A 170 3.87 20.85 6.49
N ASP A 171 4.91 21.52 5.98
CA ASP A 171 6.30 21.05 6.13
C ASP A 171 6.74 20.91 7.59
N SER A 172 6.23 21.78 8.46
CA SER A 172 6.45 21.78 9.91
C SER A 172 5.34 21.12 10.73
N ASP A 173 4.29 20.55 10.12
CA ASP A 173 3.27 19.78 10.86
C ASP A 173 3.89 18.47 11.36
N PRO A 174 3.90 18.20 12.68
CA PRO A 174 4.37 16.91 13.20
C PRO A 174 3.41 15.78 12.80
N ILE A 175 3.97 14.65 12.36
CA ILE A 175 3.23 13.60 11.64
C ILE A 175 2.03 13.01 12.40
N TYR A 176 2.04 13.03 13.74
CA TYR A 176 0.89 12.58 14.54
C TYR A 176 -0.40 13.36 14.25
N ARG A 177 -0.31 14.60 13.70
CA ARG A 177 -1.50 15.37 13.28
C ARG A 177 -2.27 14.68 12.17
N ASN A 178 -1.64 13.85 11.33
CA ASN A 178 -2.31 13.12 10.25
C ASN A 178 -3.43 12.20 10.77
N LEU A 179 -3.29 11.71 12.01
CA LEU A 179 -4.28 10.89 12.72
C LEU A 179 -5.59 11.63 13.02
N ILE A 180 -5.62 12.97 12.99
CA ILE A 180 -6.82 13.78 13.31
C ILE A 180 -7.16 14.84 12.25
N LYS A 181 -6.23 15.22 11.36
CA LYS A 181 -6.40 16.31 10.39
C LYS A 181 -7.44 15.97 9.32
N GLY A 182 -8.51 16.76 9.24
CA GLY A 182 -9.62 16.54 8.30
C GLY A 182 -10.41 15.26 8.62
N THR A 183 -10.76 14.49 7.59
CA THR A 183 -11.61 13.28 7.70
C THR A 183 -11.06 12.16 8.60
N ALA A 184 -9.79 12.22 9.01
CA ALA A 184 -9.22 11.29 9.97
C ALA A 184 -9.99 11.33 11.29
N SER A 185 -10.44 12.51 11.74
CA SER A 185 -11.33 12.67 12.90
C SER A 185 -12.60 11.80 12.83
N VAL A 186 -13.18 11.61 11.64
CA VAL A 186 -14.35 10.75 11.42
C VAL A 186 -13.97 9.27 11.57
N ALA A 187 -12.83 8.86 10.99
CA ALA A 187 -12.31 7.50 11.14
C ALA A 187 -11.91 7.19 12.59
N GLN A 188 -11.31 8.16 13.31
CA GLN A 188 -11.02 8.04 14.74
C GLN A 188 -12.29 7.86 15.56
N CYS A 189 -13.31 8.69 15.32
CA CYS A 189 -14.61 8.55 15.98
C CYS A 189 -15.21 7.17 15.76
N GLY A 190 -15.17 6.66 14.52
CA GLY A 190 -15.61 5.31 14.18
C GLY A 190 -14.83 4.21 14.90
N ILE A 191 -13.49 4.23 14.82
CA ILE A 191 -12.68 3.13 15.36
C ILE A 191 -12.64 3.14 16.90
N PHE A 192 -12.55 4.30 17.55
CA PHE A 192 -12.65 4.38 19.01
C PHE A 192 -14.05 3.99 19.50
N LEU A 193 -15.13 4.30 18.76
CA LEU A 193 -16.46 3.79 19.07
C LEU A 193 -16.53 2.26 18.95
N LEU A 194 -15.95 1.67 17.89
CA LEU A 194 -15.91 0.22 17.71
C LEU A 194 -15.14 -0.48 18.84
N THR A 195 -13.93 -0.02 19.13
CA THR A 195 -13.10 -0.54 20.23
C THR A 195 -13.82 -0.37 21.56
N ALA A 196 -14.40 0.80 21.86
CA ALA A 196 -15.12 1.03 23.11
C ALA A 196 -16.36 0.14 23.27
N LEU A 197 -17.14 -0.11 22.21
CA LEU A 197 -18.28 -1.02 22.24
C LEU A 197 -17.85 -2.46 22.58
N ILE A 198 -16.79 -2.95 21.92
CA ILE A 198 -16.27 -4.31 22.14
C ILE A 198 -15.66 -4.45 23.54
N TRP A 199 -14.86 -3.47 23.95
CA TRP A 199 -14.18 -3.49 25.25
C TRP A 199 -15.16 -3.31 26.41
N ALA A 200 -16.14 -2.40 26.30
CA ALA A 200 -17.19 -2.28 27.30
C ALA A 200 -18.03 -3.56 27.41
N GLY A 201 -18.35 -4.21 26.28
CA GLY A 201 -18.99 -5.53 26.28
C GLY A 201 -18.17 -6.56 27.04
N ILE A 202 -16.88 -6.73 26.71
CA ILE A 202 -16.03 -7.74 27.35
C ILE A 202 -15.75 -7.44 28.83
N PHE A 203 -15.39 -6.21 29.20
CA PHE A 203 -15.07 -5.84 30.59
C PHE A 203 -16.30 -5.70 31.51
N SER A 204 -17.52 -5.78 30.97
CA SER A 204 -18.75 -5.89 31.78
C SER A 204 -18.99 -7.30 32.33
N HIS A 205 -18.16 -8.28 31.97
CA HIS A 205 -18.24 -9.66 32.43
C HIS A 205 -16.89 -10.15 33.00
N PRO A 206 -16.87 -11.26 33.78
CA PRO A 206 -15.63 -11.90 34.18
C PRO A 206 -14.78 -12.29 32.95
N LEU A 207 -13.49 -11.95 32.97
CA LEU A 207 -12.58 -12.30 31.89
C LEU A 207 -12.31 -13.81 31.89
N ILE A 208 -12.53 -14.42 30.73
CA ILE A 208 -12.24 -15.83 30.43
C ILE A 208 -11.20 -15.91 29.30
N PHE A 209 -10.63 -17.09 29.03
CA PHE A 209 -9.60 -17.24 27.99
C PHE A 209 -10.06 -16.73 26.61
N PHE A 210 -11.30 -17.06 26.20
CA PHE A 210 -11.96 -16.50 25.01
C PHE A 210 -11.93 -14.96 24.94
N SER A 211 -12.02 -14.24 26.08
CA SER A 211 -12.12 -12.77 26.11
C SER A 211 -10.93 -12.06 25.45
N ALA A 212 -9.77 -12.71 25.39
CA ALA A 212 -8.60 -12.16 24.69
C ALA A 212 -8.78 -12.11 23.17
N HIS A 213 -9.52 -13.03 22.54
CA HIS A 213 -9.74 -13.05 21.09
C HIS A 213 -10.41 -11.77 20.54
N PRO A 214 -11.57 -11.29 21.05
CA PRO A 214 -12.18 -10.05 20.59
C PRO A 214 -11.42 -8.79 21.04
N LEU A 215 -10.74 -8.81 22.19
CA LEU A 215 -9.90 -7.70 22.64
C LEU A 215 -8.69 -7.51 21.71
N LEU A 216 -7.97 -8.59 21.39
CA LEU A 216 -6.81 -8.54 20.50
C LEU A 216 -7.21 -8.21 19.05
N ASN A 217 -8.27 -8.82 18.50
CA ASN A 217 -8.78 -8.44 17.17
C ASN A 217 -9.17 -6.94 17.10
N SER A 218 -9.94 -6.43 18.07
CA SER A 218 -10.33 -5.01 18.07
C SER A 218 -9.14 -4.07 18.32
N SER A 219 -8.10 -4.51 19.03
CA SER A 219 -6.82 -3.79 19.14
C SER A 219 -6.06 -3.76 17.82
N ALA A 220 -6.03 -4.89 17.11
CA ALA A 220 -5.33 -5.03 15.84
C ALA A 220 -5.97 -4.16 14.74
N ILE A 221 -7.31 -4.19 14.60
CA ILE A 221 -8.05 -3.31 13.68
C ILE A 221 -7.83 -1.82 14.05
N LEU A 222 -7.82 -1.48 15.34
CA LEU A 222 -7.50 -0.12 15.80
C LEU A 222 -6.10 0.32 15.32
N LEU A 223 -5.08 -0.52 15.49
CA LEU A 223 -3.73 -0.26 15.01
C LEU A 223 -3.67 -0.13 13.48
N GLN A 224 -4.41 -0.94 12.72
CA GLN A 224 -4.47 -0.81 11.26
C GLN A 224 -5.08 0.51 10.80
N VAL A 225 -6.13 0.99 11.47
CA VAL A 225 -6.70 2.32 11.16
C VAL A 225 -5.69 3.42 11.47
N GLN A 226 -4.93 3.35 12.57
CA GLN A 226 -3.84 4.30 12.82
C GLN A 226 -2.75 4.23 11.74
N ALA A 227 -2.35 3.02 11.33
CA ALA A 227 -1.35 2.78 10.29
C ALA A 227 -1.81 3.29 8.90
N ALA A 228 -3.10 3.17 8.57
CA ALA A 228 -3.66 3.70 7.33
C ALA A 228 -3.77 5.24 7.35
N LEU A 229 -4.12 5.82 8.51
CA LEU A 229 -4.27 7.27 8.66
C LEU A 229 -2.91 8.01 8.71
N ILE A 230 -1.85 7.44 9.32
CA ILE A 230 -0.57 8.15 9.44
C ILE A 230 0.08 8.47 8.08
N LEU A 231 -0.10 7.59 7.10
CA LEU A 231 0.41 7.73 5.73
C LEU A 231 -0.12 8.97 5.00
N GLN A 232 -1.32 9.45 5.35
CA GLN A 232 -1.99 10.51 4.61
C GLN A 232 -2.50 11.62 5.53
N PRO A 233 -2.12 12.90 5.29
CA PRO A 233 -1.68 13.41 4.00
C PRO A 233 -0.21 13.85 3.93
N THR A 234 0.74 12.90 4.01
CA THR A 234 2.18 13.19 3.84
C THR A 234 2.48 13.78 2.45
N THR A 235 3.33 14.81 2.40
CA THR A 235 3.70 15.53 1.16
C THR A 235 5.17 15.34 0.81
N THR A 236 6.10 15.67 1.72
CA THR A 236 7.54 15.63 1.44
C THR A 236 8.12 14.20 1.46
N PRO A 237 9.25 13.93 0.78
CA PRO A 237 9.91 12.61 0.81
C PRO A 237 10.21 12.10 2.24
N GLN A 238 10.61 13.00 3.14
CA GLN A 238 10.95 12.68 4.53
C GLN A 238 9.69 12.36 5.35
N GLN A 239 8.57 13.08 5.12
CA GLN A 239 7.27 12.74 5.71
C GLN A 239 6.76 11.38 5.20
N LYS A 240 6.86 11.12 3.89
CA LYS A 240 6.49 9.84 3.26
C LYS A 240 7.28 8.68 3.87
N LEU A 241 8.61 8.81 3.99
CA LEU A 241 9.47 7.79 4.62
C LEU A 241 9.12 7.55 6.10
N LEU A 242 8.93 8.61 6.90
CA LEU A 242 8.55 8.49 8.30
C LEU A 242 7.16 7.86 8.46
N GLY A 243 6.20 8.25 7.61
CA GLY A 243 4.87 7.66 7.56
C GLY A 243 4.90 6.16 7.24
N THR A 244 5.71 5.75 6.26
CA THR A 244 5.90 4.33 5.91
C THR A 244 6.55 3.53 7.04
N ARG A 245 7.53 4.10 7.75
CA ARG A 245 8.13 3.47 8.95
C ARG A 245 7.09 3.24 10.04
N ILE A 246 6.31 4.27 10.40
CA ILE A 246 5.26 4.13 11.41
C ILE A 246 4.19 3.14 10.94
N HIS A 247 3.83 3.17 9.65
CA HIS A 247 2.88 2.23 9.06
C HIS A 247 3.32 0.77 9.23
N TYR A 248 4.51 0.37 8.75
CA TYR A 248 4.91 -1.04 8.86
C TYR A 248 5.13 -1.46 10.32
N SER A 249 5.58 -0.57 11.21
CA SER A 249 5.69 -0.88 12.65
C SER A 249 4.32 -1.14 13.29
N LEU A 250 3.31 -0.32 13.00
CA LEU A 250 1.95 -0.53 13.50
C LEU A 250 1.30 -1.78 12.88
N GLN A 251 1.53 -2.04 11.60
CA GLN A 251 1.07 -3.26 10.93
C GLN A 251 1.72 -4.53 11.52
N ALA A 252 3.00 -4.50 11.89
CA ALA A 252 3.67 -5.64 12.53
C ALA A 252 3.06 -5.96 13.90
N ILE A 253 2.83 -4.94 14.74
CA ILE A 253 2.18 -5.11 16.06
C ILE A 253 0.72 -5.58 15.87
N SER A 254 0.02 -5.06 14.87
CA SER A 254 -1.34 -5.50 14.52
C SER A 254 -1.37 -6.97 14.07
N LEU A 255 -0.46 -7.38 13.17
CA LEU A 255 -0.35 -8.75 12.69
C LEU A 255 -0.02 -9.74 13.82
N ALA A 256 0.87 -9.36 14.75
CA ALA A 256 1.15 -10.15 15.95
C ALA A 256 -0.10 -10.30 16.83
N ALA A 257 -0.83 -9.20 17.10
CA ALA A 257 -2.08 -9.26 17.86
C ALA A 257 -3.16 -10.10 17.16
N PHE A 258 -3.28 -10.03 15.84
CA PHE A 258 -4.14 -10.91 15.04
C PHE A 258 -3.75 -12.39 15.17
N ALA A 259 -2.47 -12.72 15.02
CA ALA A 259 -1.97 -14.09 15.14
C ALA A 259 -2.21 -14.68 16.54
N THR A 260 -1.89 -13.93 17.60
CA THR A 260 -2.20 -14.34 18.98
C THR A 260 -3.72 -14.51 19.18
N ALA A 261 -4.55 -13.63 18.60
CA ALA A 261 -6.00 -13.78 18.67
C ALA A 261 -6.53 -15.02 17.94
N PHE A 262 -5.88 -15.45 16.85
CA PHE A 262 -6.20 -16.67 16.11
C PHE A 262 -5.83 -17.92 16.91
N ILE A 263 -4.60 -17.97 17.44
CA ILE A 263 -4.11 -19.05 18.31
C ILE A 263 -5.05 -19.22 19.52
N ILE A 264 -5.42 -18.11 20.19
CA ILE A 264 -6.32 -18.14 21.35
C ILE A 264 -7.71 -18.71 21.00
N ILE A 265 -8.31 -18.40 19.85
CA ILE A 265 -9.64 -18.96 19.51
C ILE A 265 -9.56 -20.44 19.13
N GLU A 266 -8.46 -20.88 18.51
CA GLU A 266 -8.27 -22.30 18.17
C GLU A 266 -7.99 -23.15 19.41
N ILE A 267 -7.15 -22.68 20.34
CA ILE A 267 -6.96 -23.32 21.66
C ILE A 267 -8.27 -23.32 22.46
N ASN A 268 -9.02 -22.20 22.47
CA ASN A 268 -10.32 -22.12 23.15
C ASN A 268 -11.39 -23.02 22.49
N LYS A 269 -11.20 -23.44 21.24
CA LYS A 269 -12.08 -24.40 20.55
C LYS A 269 -11.73 -25.84 20.91
N GLY A 270 -10.46 -26.23 20.80
CA GLY A 270 -10.06 -27.64 20.89
C GLY A 270 -10.86 -28.51 19.91
N ASP A 271 -11.57 -29.51 20.42
CA ASP A 271 -12.40 -30.44 19.64
C ASP A 271 -13.72 -29.83 19.11
N HIS A 272 -14.09 -28.61 19.51
CA HIS A 272 -15.34 -28.00 19.06
C HIS A 272 -15.31 -27.66 17.56
N SER A 273 -16.41 -27.97 16.87
CA SER A 273 -16.60 -27.72 15.43
C SER A 273 -16.12 -26.34 14.95
N ARG A 274 -15.44 -26.34 13.81
CA ARG A 274 -14.86 -25.15 13.16
C ARG A 274 -15.79 -24.64 12.05
N LEU A 275 -15.65 -23.36 11.69
CA LEU A 275 -16.37 -22.70 10.58
C LEU A 275 -17.92 -22.77 10.62
N THR A 276 -18.52 -23.06 11.79
CA THR A 276 -19.97 -23.25 11.96
C THR A 276 -20.81 -21.96 12.04
N SER A 277 -20.20 -20.78 11.92
CA SER A 277 -20.90 -19.50 11.86
C SER A 277 -20.35 -18.57 10.77
N PRO A 278 -21.15 -17.63 10.23
CA PRO A 278 -20.69 -16.63 9.26
C PRO A 278 -19.48 -15.84 9.77
N HIS A 279 -19.44 -15.50 11.06
CA HIS A 279 -18.30 -14.87 11.69
C HIS A 279 -17.02 -15.70 11.59
N SER A 280 -17.08 -17.01 11.87
CA SER A 280 -15.90 -17.88 11.76
C SER A 280 -15.45 -18.12 10.30
N VAL A 281 -16.38 -18.13 9.34
CA VAL A 281 -16.06 -18.26 7.91
C VAL A 281 -15.40 -16.98 7.39
N PHE A 282 -16.02 -15.82 7.60
CA PHE A 282 -15.43 -14.53 7.23
C PHE A 282 -14.13 -14.27 8.00
N GLY A 283 -14.04 -14.67 9.27
CA GLY A 283 -12.83 -14.54 10.08
C GLY A 283 -11.63 -15.27 9.47
N LEU A 284 -11.77 -16.55 9.09
CA LEU A 284 -10.68 -17.29 8.44
C LEU A 284 -10.26 -16.64 7.10
N ILE A 285 -11.22 -16.23 6.26
CA ILE A 285 -10.95 -15.52 5.01
C ILE A 285 -10.23 -14.19 5.30
N THR A 286 -10.64 -13.47 6.35
CA THR A 286 -10.03 -12.20 6.79
C THR A 286 -8.57 -12.42 7.18
N TYR A 287 -8.26 -13.41 8.01
CA TYR A 287 -6.90 -13.75 8.41
C TYR A 287 -6.00 -14.10 7.21
N ILE A 288 -6.51 -14.90 6.27
CA ILE A 288 -5.78 -15.22 5.02
C ILE A 288 -5.50 -13.94 4.21
N CYS A 289 -6.50 -13.08 4.03
CA CYS A 289 -6.32 -11.83 3.29
C CYS A 289 -5.40 -10.81 4.01
N ILE A 290 -5.38 -10.78 5.35
CA ILE A 290 -4.42 -9.99 6.15
C ILE A 290 -2.99 -10.48 5.91
N ILE A 291 -2.76 -11.79 5.94
CA ILE A 291 -1.43 -12.39 5.68
C ILE A 291 -0.97 -12.06 4.26
N LEU A 292 -1.82 -12.27 3.25
CA LEU A 292 -1.51 -11.92 1.85
C LEU A 292 -1.23 -10.42 1.67
N GLN A 293 -1.99 -9.55 2.34
CA GLN A 293 -1.78 -8.10 2.31
C GLN A 293 -0.46 -7.69 2.98
N ALA A 294 -0.08 -8.34 4.09
CA ALA A 294 1.19 -8.12 4.77
C ALA A 294 2.38 -8.59 3.92
N LEU A 295 2.31 -9.80 3.33
CA LEU A 295 3.31 -10.33 2.40
C LEU A 295 3.48 -9.43 1.17
N LEU A 296 2.37 -8.95 0.58
CA LEU A 296 2.41 -8.01 -0.55
C LEU A 296 3.11 -6.69 -0.16
N GLY A 297 2.88 -6.19 1.06
CA GLY A 297 3.57 -5.02 1.61
C GLY A 297 5.08 -5.25 1.85
N LEU A 298 5.43 -6.43 2.37
CA LEU A 298 6.80 -6.87 2.62
C LEU A 298 7.61 -6.94 1.30
N VAL A 299 7.04 -7.61 0.29
CA VAL A 299 7.67 -7.81 -1.02
C VAL A 299 7.83 -6.49 -1.77
N GLN A 300 6.80 -5.64 -1.85
CA GLN A 300 6.88 -4.39 -2.64
C GLN A 300 7.87 -3.36 -2.07
N TYR A 301 8.09 -3.34 -0.75
CA TYR A 301 8.90 -2.31 -0.08
C TYR A 301 10.32 -2.78 0.26
N PHE A 302 10.48 -3.96 0.86
CA PHE A 302 11.79 -4.45 1.32
C PHE A 302 12.51 -5.30 0.25
N PHE A 303 11.76 -6.08 -0.54
CA PHE A 303 12.35 -7.07 -1.46
C PHE A 303 12.03 -6.91 -2.96
N PRO A 304 11.75 -5.71 -3.51
CA PRO A 304 11.29 -5.59 -4.90
C PRO A 304 12.35 -5.98 -5.93
N VAL A 305 13.64 -5.73 -5.66
CA VAL A 305 14.72 -6.16 -6.56
C VAL A 305 14.95 -7.68 -6.47
N THR A 306 14.90 -8.24 -5.26
CA THR A 306 15.20 -9.66 -5.01
C THR A 306 14.10 -10.61 -5.50
N ILE A 307 12.83 -10.22 -5.36
CA ILE A 307 11.66 -11.08 -5.67
C ILE A 307 10.97 -10.67 -6.98
N LEU A 308 11.04 -9.40 -7.39
CA LEU A 308 10.36 -8.87 -8.58
C LEU A 308 11.35 -8.38 -9.67
N GLY A 309 12.64 -8.69 -9.51
CA GLY A 309 13.74 -8.32 -10.41
C GLY A 309 14.05 -6.82 -10.52
N SER A 310 13.20 -5.92 -10.00
CA SER A 310 13.36 -4.47 -10.19
C SER A 310 12.60 -3.64 -9.17
N ALA A 311 13.13 -2.44 -8.85
CA ALA A 311 12.45 -1.47 -8.00
C ALA A 311 11.10 -1.02 -8.60
N ASP A 312 11.04 -0.88 -9.93
CA ASP A 312 9.81 -0.44 -10.62
C ASP A 312 8.72 -1.51 -10.65
N ALA A 313 9.07 -2.80 -10.60
CA ALA A 313 8.08 -3.85 -10.33
C ALA A 313 7.48 -3.70 -8.92
N GLY A 314 8.29 -3.33 -7.92
CA GLY A 314 7.81 -2.91 -6.60
C GLY A 314 6.84 -1.73 -6.69
N LYS A 315 7.21 -0.64 -7.40
CA LYS A 315 6.33 0.53 -7.61
C LYS A 315 4.96 0.13 -8.18
N ARG A 316 4.92 -0.79 -9.17
CA ARG A 316 3.66 -1.27 -9.78
C ARG A 316 2.70 -1.97 -8.81
N LEU A 317 3.19 -2.52 -7.69
CA LEU A 317 2.34 -3.21 -6.70
C LEU A 317 1.62 -2.26 -5.73
N TYR A 318 2.09 -1.03 -5.54
CA TYR A 318 1.51 -0.08 -4.56
C TYR A 318 0.01 0.18 -4.75
N LYS A 319 -0.49 0.16 -6.00
CA LYS A 319 -1.92 0.29 -6.27
C LYS A 319 -2.71 -0.94 -5.82
N TYR A 320 -2.19 -2.15 -6.04
CA TYR A 320 -2.83 -3.40 -5.64
C TYR A 320 -2.81 -3.60 -4.13
N HIS A 321 -1.67 -3.32 -3.48
CA HIS A 321 -1.57 -3.31 -2.02
C HIS A 321 -2.54 -2.29 -1.38
N ARG A 322 -2.78 -1.15 -2.03
CA ARG A 322 -3.76 -0.15 -1.56
C ARG A 322 -5.21 -0.61 -1.74
N HIS A 323 -5.55 -1.15 -2.91
CA HIS A 323 -6.87 -1.73 -3.19
C HIS A 323 -7.20 -2.89 -2.23
N LEU A 324 -6.27 -3.83 -2.06
CA LEU A 324 -6.43 -4.98 -1.17
C LEU A 324 -6.54 -4.52 0.28
N GLY A 325 -5.68 -3.60 0.74
CA GLY A 325 -5.75 -3.05 2.11
C GLY A 325 -7.09 -2.39 2.46
N TYR A 326 -7.68 -1.61 1.55
CA TYR A 326 -9.02 -1.04 1.77
C TYR A 326 -10.12 -2.12 1.75
N THR A 327 -9.98 -3.13 0.90
CA THR A 327 -10.93 -4.27 0.82
C THR A 327 -10.87 -5.13 2.09
N VAL A 328 -9.67 -5.37 2.61
CA VAL A 328 -9.39 -6.11 3.85
C VAL A 328 -9.96 -5.39 5.07
N LEU A 329 -9.79 -4.06 5.17
CA LEU A 329 -10.43 -3.26 6.23
C LEU A 329 -11.97 -3.36 6.21
N VAL A 330 -12.60 -3.38 5.03
CA VAL A 330 -14.06 -3.59 4.91
C VAL A 330 -14.45 -5.01 5.32
N LEU A 331 -13.65 -6.02 4.98
CA LEU A 331 -13.87 -7.41 5.35
C LEU A 331 -13.71 -7.63 6.87
N GLU A 332 -12.73 -7.00 7.52
CA GLU A 332 -12.58 -6.99 8.98
C GLU A 332 -13.83 -6.43 9.68
N LEU A 333 -14.32 -5.27 9.22
CA LEU A 333 -15.51 -4.65 9.78
C LEU A 333 -16.77 -5.53 9.55
N ALA A 334 -16.86 -6.24 8.42
CA ALA A 334 -17.91 -7.23 8.17
C ALA A 334 -17.78 -8.47 9.07
N THR A 335 -16.57 -8.95 9.33
CA THR A 335 -16.29 -10.04 10.29
C THR A 335 -16.69 -9.66 11.72
N VAL A 336 -16.44 -8.42 12.14
CA VAL A 336 -16.86 -7.90 13.45
C VAL A 336 -18.38 -7.69 13.50
N ALA A 337 -19.01 -7.22 12.42
CA ALA A 337 -20.48 -7.16 12.32
C ALA A 337 -21.10 -8.56 12.45
N ALA A 338 -20.55 -9.56 11.77
CA ALA A 338 -20.96 -10.96 11.89
C ALA A 338 -20.73 -11.53 13.30
N ALA A 339 -19.69 -11.07 14.03
CA ALA A 339 -19.43 -11.48 15.42
C ALA A 339 -20.62 -11.21 16.35
N THR A 340 -21.41 -10.16 16.07
CA THR A 340 -22.61 -9.82 16.86
C THR A 340 -23.71 -10.90 16.79
N GLN A 341 -23.67 -11.77 15.78
CA GLN A 341 -24.63 -12.86 15.58
C GLN A 341 -24.13 -14.20 16.17
N THR A 342 -22.96 -14.23 16.81
CA THR A 342 -22.46 -15.42 17.50
C THR A 342 -23.25 -15.71 18.78
N THR A 343 -23.35 -16.98 19.15
CA THR A 343 -24.01 -17.42 20.40
C THR A 343 -23.49 -16.70 21.64
N TYR A 344 -22.19 -16.35 21.69
CA TYR A 344 -21.61 -15.62 22.81
C TYR A 344 -22.06 -14.15 22.85
N ASN A 345 -22.11 -13.44 21.72
CA ASN A 345 -22.65 -12.08 21.72
C ASN A 345 -24.16 -12.07 22.01
N VAL A 346 -24.93 -12.98 21.40
CA VAL A 346 -26.39 -13.04 21.55
C VAL A 346 -26.84 -13.34 22.98
N ASN A 347 -26.08 -14.13 23.75
CA ASN A 347 -26.46 -14.58 25.10
C ASN A 347 -25.62 -14.00 26.26
N VAL A 348 -24.54 -13.26 25.98
CA VAL A 348 -23.65 -12.70 27.02
C VAL A 348 -23.41 -11.21 26.79
N LEU A 349 -22.67 -10.86 25.74
CA LEU A 349 -22.16 -9.47 25.57
C LEU A 349 -23.23 -8.47 25.11
N HIS A 350 -24.25 -8.96 24.40
CA HIS A 350 -25.35 -8.18 23.82
C HIS A 350 -24.93 -6.94 23.00
N ILE A 351 -23.73 -6.94 22.40
CA ILE A 351 -23.25 -5.80 21.60
C ILE A 351 -24.18 -5.64 20.38
N PRO A 352 -24.82 -4.47 20.20
CA PRO A 352 -25.83 -4.31 19.17
C PRO A 352 -25.19 -4.14 17.78
N LEU A 353 -25.68 -4.91 16.80
CA LEU A 353 -25.25 -4.84 15.40
C LEU A 353 -25.31 -3.40 14.85
N TRP A 354 -26.35 -2.62 15.17
CA TRP A 354 -26.46 -1.23 14.69
C TRP A 354 -25.31 -0.34 15.17
N GLY A 355 -24.80 -0.54 16.40
CA GLY A 355 -23.68 0.23 16.94
C GLY A 355 -22.36 -0.10 16.22
N VAL A 356 -22.14 -1.38 15.94
CA VAL A 356 -21.01 -1.86 15.12
C VAL A 356 -21.11 -1.32 13.69
N LEU A 357 -22.29 -1.31 13.07
CA LEU A 357 -22.50 -0.77 11.73
C LEU A 357 -22.27 0.75 11.65
N VAL A 358 -22.75 1.53 12.63
CA VAL A 358 -22.46 2.98 12.70
C VAL A 358 -20.96 3.23 12.83
N ALA A 359 -20.28 2.49 13.71
CA ALA A 359 -18.84 2.59 13.89
C ALA A 359 -18.06 2.23 12.61
N ALA A 360 -18.44 1.14 11.93
CA ALA A 360 -17.87 0.71 10.66
C ALA A 360 -18.07 1.74 9.54
N VAL A 361 -19.27 2.32 9.41
CA VAL A 361 -19.56 3.38 8.43
C VAL A 361 -18.70 4.62 8.67
N LEU A 362 -18.47 5.02 9.92
CA LEU A 362 -17.58 6.13 10.26
C LEU A 362 -16.11 5.85 9.89
N VAL A 363 -15.61 4.62 10.13
CA VAL A 363 -14.27 4.19 9.68
C VAL A 363 -14.15 4.24 8.16
N VAL A 364 -15.08 3.59 7.45
CA VAL A 364 -15.07 3.51 5.98
C VAL A 364 -15.22 4.90 5.34
N ALA A 365 -16.07 5.78 5.89
CA ALA A 365 -16.20 7.16 5.39
C ALA A 365 -14.94 7.99 5.64
N GLY A 366 -14.37 7.95 6.85
CA GLY A 366 -13.21 8.76 7.21
C GLY A 366 -11.91 8.36 6.49
N VAL A 367 -11.71 7.04 6.29
CA VAL A 367 -10.60 6.48 5.49
C VAL A 367 -10.87 6.65 3.99
N GLY A 368 -12.08 6.29 3.53
CA GLY A 368 -12.47 6.34 2.11
C GLY A 368 -12.40 7.74 1.51
N ALA A 369 -12.75 8.78 2.27
CA ALA A 369 -12.62 10.17 1.83
C ALA A 369 -11.16 10.68 1.69
N ARG A 370 -10.15 9.83 1.94
CA ARG A 370 -8.74 10.10 1.65
C ARG A 370 -8.26 9.48 0.32
N ILE A 371 -9.08 8.65 -0.32
CA ILE A 371 -8.67 7.89 -1.49
C ILE A 371 -8.44 8.81 -2.70
N LYS A 372 -7.16 9.09 -3.00
CA LYS A 372 -6.73 9.76 -4.23
C LYS A 372 -6.83 8.79 -5.41
N LYS A 373 -7.84 8.96 -6.27
CA LYS A 373 -8.18 8.03 -7.38
C LYS A 373 -7.00 7.71 -8.31
N HIS A 374 -6.20 8.70 -8.68
CA HIS A 374 -5.02 8.49 -9.54
C HIS A 374 -4.03 7.47 -8.94
N ARG A 375 -3.88 7.40 -7.61
CA ARG A 375 -3.02 6.40 -6.93
C ARG A 375 -3.62 4.98 -6.90
N LEU A 376 -4.81 4.78 -7.46
CA LEU A 376 -5.46 3.50 -7.68
C LEU A 376 -5.44 3.05 -9.17
N GLY A 377 -5.00 3.92 -10.08
CA GLY A 377 -5.01 3.68 -11.53
C GLY A 377 -6.30 4.11 -12.25
N TYR A 378 -6.95 5.17 -11.77
CA TYR A 378 -8.15 5.80 -12.34
C TYR A 378 -8.05 7.33 -12.35
#